data_AF-A0A554JFC8-F1
#
_entry.id   AF-A0A554JFC8-F1
#
_cell.length_a   1.000
_cell.length_b   1.000
_cell.length_c   1.000
_cell.angle_alpha   90.00
_cell.angle_beta   90.00
_cell.angle_gamma   90.00
#
_symmetry.space_group_name_H-M   'P 1'
#
loop_
_entity.id
_entity.type
_entity.pdbx_description
1 polymer ?
#
loop_
_entity_poly.entity_id
_entity_poly.type
_entity_poly.pdbx_seq_one_letter_code
_entity_poly.pdbx_strand_id
1 'polypeptide(L)'
;VRKVLAKCWASIGAVSNEENWLINIGKAGRSRWYGIRPTVRGTVMNPVDHPHGGGEGKQGRGRRREVNIYGKPTGKGQKTRNPNKYSNPFIVSRRRVGKKKK
;
A
#
# COMPACT_ATOMS: atom_id res chain seq x y z
N VAL A 1 12.54 -5.60 -12.79
CA VAL A 1 12.74 -5.46 -14.25
C VAL A 1 11.60 -6.16 -14.98
N ARG A 2 11.04 -5.53 -16.01
CA ARG A 2 9.92 -6.05 -16.81
C ARG A 2 10.19 -5.75 -18.30
N LYS A 3 9.94 -6.72 -19.17
CA LYS A 3 9.96 -6.56 -20.63
C LYS A 3 8.70 -5.85 -21.13
N VAL A 4 8.86 -5.04 -22.17
CA VAL A 4 7.79 -4.34 -22.88
C VAL A 4 7.95 -4.64 -24.38
N LEU A 5 6.86 -4.56 -25.15
CA LEU A 5 6.93 -4.76 -26.60
C LEU A 5 7.74 -3.64 -27.25
N ALA A 6 8.55 -3.98 -28.25
CA ALA A 6 9.41 -3.02 -28.96
C ALA A 6 8.62 -1.93 -29.70
N LYS A 7 7.37 -2.20 -30.08
CA LYS A 7 6.48 -1.24 -30.77
C LYS A 7 5.87 -0.19 -29.83
N CYS A 8 5.98 -0.35 -28.51
CA CYS A 8 5.42 0.61 -27.57
C CYS A 8 6.15 1.96 -27.64
N TRP A 9 5.39 3.06 -27.55
CA TRP A 9 5.96 4.40 -27.47
C TRP A 9 6.56 4.70 -26.10
N ALA A 10 7.58 5.54 -26.09
CA ALA A 10 8.21 6.09 -24.90
C ALA A 10 8.67 7.52 -25.18
N SER A 11 8.62 8.37 -24.15
CA SER A 11 9.21 9.71 -24.18
C SER A 11 10.59 9.69 -23.52
N ILE A 12 11.49 10.53 -24.01
CA ILE A 12 12.83 10.71 -23.45
C ILE A 12 12.78 11.78 -22.36
N GLY A 13 13.40 11.51 -21.21
CA GLY A 13 13.52 12.46 -20.10
C GLY A 13 12.83 12.02 -18.80
N ALA A 14 13.11 12.74 -17.72
CA ALA A 14 12.43 12.58 -16.44
C ALA A 14 11.09 13.34 -16.44
N VAL A 15 10.17 12.93 -15.56
CA VAL A 15 8.93 13.68 -15.33
C VAL A 15 9.27 14.93 -14.51
N SER A 16 8.63 16.06 -14.82
CA SER A 16 8.85 17.33 -14.10
C SER A 16 8.37 17.26 -12.64
N ASN A 17 8.76 18.28 -11.84
CA ASN A 17 8.41 18.43 -10.42
C ASN A 17 8.97 17.31 -9.52
N GLU A 18 10.29 17.13 -9.58
CA GLU A 18 11.00 16.12 -8.80
C GLU A 18 10.91 16.35 -7.28
N GLU A 19 10.67 17.59 -6.82
CA GLU A 19 10.60 17.94 -5.40
C GLU A 19 9.22 17.72 -4.77
N ASN A 20 8.23 17.28 -5.54
CA ASN A 20 6.85 17.12 -5.06
C ASN A 20 6.72 16.16 -3.86
N TRP A 21 7.65 15.21 -3.71
CA TRP A 21 7.67 14.28 -2.56
C TRP A 21 8.14 14.93 -1.25
N LEU A 22 8.75 16.12 -1.30
CA LEU A 22 9.20 16.89 -0.13
C LEU A 22 8.08 17.74 0.48
N ILE A 23 6.95 17.88 -0.22
CA ILE A 23 5.85 18.77 0.20
C ILE A 23 5.23 18.25 1.50
N ASN A 24 5.25 19.09 2.53
CA ASN A 24 4.45 18.90 3.74
C ASN A 24 3.08 19.57 3.58
N ILE A 25 2.00 18.81 3.76
CA ILE A 25 0.62 19.30 3.65
C ILE A 25 0.26 20.27 4.79
N GLY A 26 0.88 20.14 5.96
CA GLY A 26 0.76 21.05 7.10
C GLY A 26 -0.56 20.93 7.89
N LYS A 27 -1.71 21.13 7.23
CA LYS A 27 -3.04 21.14 7.89
C LYS A 27 -4.00 20.11 7.31
N ALA A 28 -4.88 19.58 8.15
CA ALA A 28 -5.92 18.61 7.74
C ALA A 28 -6.83 19.14 6.62
N GLY A 29 -7.18 20.43 6.66
CA GLY A 29 -8.02 21.06 5.62
C GLY A 29 -7.41 21.01 4.22
N ARG A 30 -6.07 21.07 4.10
CA ARG A 30 -5.39 20.96 2.81
C ARG A 30 -5.48 19.54 2.24
N SER A 31 -5.40 18.50 3.08
CA SER A 31 -5.69 17.11 2.65
C SER A 31 -7.11 16.96 2.10
N ARG A 32 -8.09 17.67 2.70
CA ARG A 32 -9.48 17.67 2.23
C ARG A 32 -9.64 18.33 0.87
N TRP A 33 -8.89 19.40 0.58
CA TRP A 33 -8.86 20.02 -0.76
C TRP A 33 -8.30 19.08 -1.84
N TYR A 34 -7.37 18.18 -1.48
CA TYR A 34 -6.93 17.09 -2.36
C TYR A 34 -7.93 15.93 -2.49
N GLY A 35 -9.12 16.02 -1.89
CA GLY A 35 -10.14 14.96 -1.93
C GLY A 35 -9.86 13.77 -0.99
N ILE A 36 -8.84 13.87 -0.12
CA ILE A 36 -8.48 12.79 0.81
C ILE A 36 -9.35 12.91 2.06
N ARG A 37 -10.26 11.95 2.27
CA ARG A 37 -11.10 11.85 3.47
C ARG A 37 -10.32 11.28 4.65
N PRO A 38 -10.67 11.64 5.90
CA PRO A 38 -10.04 11.04 7.08
C PRO A 38 -10.28 9.53 7.12
N THR A 39 -9.24 8.77 7.46
CA THR A 39 -9.31 7.31 7.60
C THR A 39 -9.33 6.93 9.09
N VAL A 40 -10.23 6.02 9.46
CA VAL A 40 -10.36 5.53 10.84
C VAL A 40 -9.49 4.27 11.00
N ARG A 41 -8.75 4.18 12.10
CA ARG A 41 -7.93 3.00 12.41
C ARG A 41 -8.83 1.84 12.86
N GLY A 42 -8.55 0.64 12.37
CA GLY A 42 -9.32 -0.56 12.71
C GLY A 42 -9.36 -0.92 14.20
N THR A 43 -8.36 -0.52 14.98
CA THR A 43 -8.31 -0.74 16.44
C THR A 43 -9.34 0.08 17.23
N VAL A 44 -9.90 1.13 16.63
CA VAL A 44 -10.89 2.02 17.27
C VAL A 44 -12.32 1.58 16.96
N MET A 45 -12.48 0.65 16.00
CA MET A 45 -13.78 0.18 15.55
C MET A 45 -14.32 -0.93 16.47
N ASN A 46 -15.58 -1.32 16.29
CA ASN A 46 -16.15 -2.46 17.01
C ASN A 46 -15.64 -3.80 16.40
N PRO A 47 -15.72 -4.92 17.14
CA PRO A 47 -15.34 -6.24 16.62
C PRO A 47 -16.07 -6.66 15.34
N VAL A 48 -17.31 -6.17 15.15
CA VAL A 48 -18.13 -6.43 13.95
C VAL A 48 -17.58 -5.69 12.72
N ASP A 49 -17.00 -4.51 12.91
CA ASP A 49 -16.58 -3.63 11.82
C ASP A 49 -15.17 -3.95 11.33
N HIS A 50 -14.27 -4.31 12.25
CA HIS A 50 -12.88 -4.60 11.90
C HIS A 50 -12.33 -5.77 12.73
N PRO A 51 -11.50 -6.64 12.13
CA PRO A 51 -10.80 -7.70 12.86
C PRO A 51 -9.85 -7.23 13.99
N HIS A 52 -9.63 -5.93 14.15
CA HIS A 52 -8.79 -5.37 15.23
C HIS A 52 -9.64 -4.60 16.24
N GLY A 53 -10.95 -4.56 16.03
CA GLY A 53 -11.87 -3.78 16.83
C GLY A 53 -12.22 -4.42 18.16
N GLY A 54 -12.70 -3.59 19.08
CA GLY A 54 -13.06 -3.93 20.44
C GLY A 54 -11.88 -4.12 21.40
N GLY A 55 -12.16 -4.82 22.50
CA GLY A 55 -11.29 -4.87 23.67
C GLY A 55 -11.56 -3.72 24.64
N GLU A 56 -11.11 -3.86 25.87
CA GLU A 56 -11.24 -2.82 26.90
C GLU A 56 -10.14 -1.75 26.71
N GLY A 57 -10.54 -0.49 26.64
CA GLY A 57 -9.62 0.62 26.40
C GLY A 57 -8.90 0.52 25.05
N LYS A 58 -7.65 1.01 24.98
CA LYS A 58 -6.85 0.99 23.76
C LYS A 58 -6.01 -0.28 23.69
N GLN A 59 -6.44 -1.24 22.90
CA GLN A 59 -5.72 -2.50 22.72
C GLN A 59 -4.85 -2.52 21.46
N GLY A 60 -3.82 -3.37 21.49
CA GLY A 60 -3.04 -3.72 20.31
C GLY A 60 -3.85 -4.62 19.37
N ARG A 61 -3.21 -5.06 18.27
CA ARG A 61 -3.89 -5.86 17.24
C ARG A 61 -4.45 -7.22 17.70
N GLY A 62 -3.97 -7.79 18.81
CA GLY A 62 -4.34 -9.12 19.33
C GLY A 62 -3.97 -10.33 18.45
N ARG A 63 -3.81 -10.15 17.13
CA ARG A 63 -3.53 -11.20 16.14
C ARG A 63 -2.04 -11.31 15.82
N ARG A 64 -1.59 -12.53 15.48
CA ARG A 64 -0.20 -12.80 15.02
C ARG A 64 0.14 -12.05 13.73
N ARG A 65 -0.80 -11.97 12.78
CA ARG A 65 -0.64 -11.29 11.48
C ARG A 65 -1.51 -10.03 11.42
N GLU A 66 -1.03 -9.02 10.72
CA GLU A 66 -1.84 -7.86 10.33
C GLU A 66 -2.88 -8.30 9.31
N VAL A 67 -4.08 -7.75 9.39
CA VAL A 67 -5.21 -8.09 8.51
C VAL A 67 -5.93 -6.81 8.11
N ASN A 68 -6.55 -6.83 6.93
CA ASN A 68 -7.46 -5.77 6.52
C ASN A 68 -8.87 -6.01 7.10
N ILE A 69 -9.79 -5.10 6.80
CA ILE A 69 -11.19 -5.17 7.23
C ILE A 69 -11.89 -6.49 6.83
N TYR A 70 -11.48 -7.08 5.72
CA TYR A 70 -12.00 -8.35 5.20
C TYR A 70 -11.26 -9.59 5.73
N GLY A 71 -10.40 -9.44 6.74
CA GLY A 71 -9.65 -10.55 7.35
C GLY A 71 -8.47 -11.07 6.51
N LYS A 72 -8.17 -10.49 5.35
CA LYS A 72 -7.03 -10.91 4.51
C LYS A 72 -5.72 -10.43 5.13
N PRO A 73 -4.68 -11.29 5.19
CA PRO A 73 -3.37 -10.90 5.65
C PRO A 73 -2.84 -9.67 4.91
N THR A 74 -2.41 -8.67 5.67
CA THR A 74 -1.86 -7.41 5.18
C THR A 74 -0.44 -7.24 5.72
N GLY A 75 0.33 -6.34 5.12
CA GLY A 75 1.67 -5.99 5.58
C GLY A 75 2.80 -6.52 4.70
N LYS A 76 4.03 -6.34 5.19
CA LYS A 76 5.25 -6.64 4.43
C LYS A 76 5.35 -8.14 4.14
N GLY A 77 5.58 -8.47 2.87
CA GLY A 77 5.80 -9.86 2.41
C GLY A 77 4.55 -10.60 1.94
N GLN A 78 3.34 -10.08 2.19
CA GLN A 78 2.11 -10.67 1.66
C GLN A 78 1.95 -10.29 0.18
N LYS A 79 1.97 -11.29 -0.71
CA LYS A 79 1.78 -11.09 -2.15
C LYS A 79 0.30 -11.19 -2.48
N THR A 80 -0.27 -10.12 -3.02
CA THR A 80 -1.68 -10.09 -3.48
C THR A 80 -1.84 -10.37 -4.97
N ARG A 81 -0.74 -10.48 -5.72
CA ARG A 81 -0.76 -10.70 -7.17
C ARG A 81 -1.05 -12.17 -7.49
N ASN A 82 -2.00 -12.40 -8.39
CA ASN A 82 -2.33 -13.75 -8.89
C ASN A 82 -1.12 -14.47 -9.51
N PRO A 83 -0.88 -15.75 -9.15
CA PRO A 83 0.23 -16.55 -9.69
C PRO A 83 0.18 -16.76 -11.20
N ASN A 84 -1.02 -16.80 -11.79
CA ASN A 84 -1.23 -17.12 -13.22
C ASN A 84 -1.59 -15.89 -14.06
N LYS A 85 -1.27 -14.67 -13.59
CA LYS A 85 -1.58 -13.46 -14.37
C LYS A 85 -0.80 -13.47 -15.69
N TYR A 86 -1.49 -13.27 -16.82
CA TYR A 86 -0.93 -13.25 -18.19
C TYR A 86 0.34 -12.40 -18.35
N SER A 87 0.51 -11.39 -17.50
CA SER A 87 1.65 -10.48 -17.54
C SER A 87 2.87 -10.95 -16.74
N ASN A 88 2.83 -12.14 -16.12
CA ASN A 88 3.94 -12.75 -15.37
C ASN A 88 5.13 -13.15 -16.25
N PRO A 89 4.96 -13.74 -17.45
CA PRO A 89 6.09 -14.07 -18.32
C PRO A 89 6.95 -12.86 -18.71
N PHE A 90 6.36 -11.66 -18.74
CA PHE A 90 7.11 -10.43 -19.04
C PHE A 90 7.94 -9.90 -17.86
N ILE A 91 7.82 -10.45 -16.65
CA ILE A 91 8.55 -9.97 -15.47
C ILE A 91 9.85 -10.77 -15.31
N VAL A 92 10.99 -10.13 -15.54
CA VAL A 92 12.32 -10.74 -15.41
C VAL A 92 12.79 -10.75 -13.95
N SER A 93 12.58 -9.65 -13.23
CA SER A 93 12.92 -9.57 -11.81
C SER A 93 11.87 -8.78 -11.04
N ARG A 94 11.48 -9.27 -9.87
CA ARG A 94 10.50 -8.59 -9.02
C ARG A 94 11.18 -7.55 -8.14
N ARG A 95 10.45 -6.48 -7.82
CA ARG A 95 10.86 -5.50 -6.81
C ARG A 95 11.09 -6.22 -5.48
N ARG A 96 12.23 -5.95 -4.84
CA ARG A 96 12.50 -6.44 -3.47
C ARG A 96 11.63 -5.65 -2.49
N VAL A 97 10.90 -6.36 -1.63
CA VAL A 97 10.04 -5.77 -0.60
C VAL A 97 10.67 -6.04 0.75
N GLY A 98 11.03 -4.99 1.50
CA GLY A 98 11.70 -5.09 2.80
C GLY A 98 13.16 -4.60 2.76
N LYS A 99 13.80 -4.54 3.94
CA LYS A 99 15.23 -4.20 4.05
C LYS A 99 16.07 -5.35 3.46
N LYS A 100 17.13 -5.01 2.72
CA LYS A 100 18.20 -5.98 2.42
C LYS A 100 18.74 -6.43 3.78
N LYS A 101 18.65 -7.72 4.10
CA LYS A 101 19.49 -8.25 5.19
C LYS A 101 20.93 -8.00 4.74
N LYS A 102 21.70 -7.30 5.59
CA LYS A 102 23.16 -7.23 5.42
C LYS A 102 23.71 -8.64 5.56
#